data_AF-A0A537K304-F1
#
_entry.id   AF-A0A537K304-F1
#
_cell.length_a   1.000
_cell.length_b   1.000
_cell.length_c   1.000
_cell.angle_alpha   90.00
_cell.angle_beta   90.00
_cell.angle_gamma   90.00
#
_symmetry.space_group_name_H-M   'P 1'
#
loop_
_entity.id
_entity.type
_entity.pdbx_description
1 polymer ?
#
loop_
_entity_poly.entity_id
_entity_poly.type
_entity_poly.pdbx_seq_one_letter_code
_entity_poly.pdbx_strand_id
1 'polypeptide(L)'
;MKYPAVQNFVNGGFVNASSERKLHVISPIDGNFLSTVPMSTTRDLDEAVRAAKAAFPIWSKFPIKERVQVFFRYKYLLEKNLKELAELVQEENGKTYNEAVAEIEKSIELTEFACSLPQLVTGEILEVSKGVECRTEHVPLGVVASIVPFNFPSMVPNWTIPNAIALGNCMILKPSEKV
;
A
#
# COMPACT_ATOMS: atom_id res chain seq x y z
N MET A 1 -15.84 -0.46 -22.17
CA MET A 1 -14.89 -0.65 -21.07
C MET A 1 -13.52 -0.30 -21.61
N LYS A 2 -12.86 0.72 -21.06
CA LYS A 2 -11.56 1.21 -21.52
C LYS A 2 -10.39 0.37 -20.98
N TYR A 3 -10.51 -0.12 -19.74
CA TYR A 3 -9.49 -0.91 -19.03
C TYR A 3 -9.98 -2.32 -18.71
N PRO A 4 -9.09 -3.31 -18.54
CA PRO A 4 -9.46 -4.63 -18.05
C PRO A 4 -10.16 -4.57 -16.69
N ALA A 5 -10.98 -5.59 -16.39
CA ALA A 5 -11.61 -5.74 -15.09
C ALA A 5 -10.55 -5.82 -13.97
N VAL A 6 -10.76 -5.07 -12.89
CA VAL A 6 -9.88 -5.06 -11.72
C VAL A 6 -9.88 -6.45 -11.07
N GLN A 7 -8.72 -6.87 -10.59
CA GLN A 7 -8.51 -8.12 -9.86
C GLN A 7 -7.93 -7.81 -8.47
N ASN A 8 -8.13 -8.70 -7.52
CA ASN A 8 -7.42 -8.62 -6.25
C ASN A 8 -5.93 -8.90 -6.50
N PHE A 9 -5.03 -8.29 -5.73
CA PHE A 9 -3.62 -8.62 -5.75
C PHE A 9 -3.23 -9.31 -4.43
N VAL A 10 -3.00 -10.62 -4.48
CA VAL A 10 -2.74 -11.46 -3.30
C VAL A 10 -1.54 -12.35 -3.56
N ASN A 11 -0.65 -12.46 -2.57
CA ASN A 11 0.54 -13.32 -2.63
C ASN A 11 1.43 -13.08 -3.87
N GLY A 12 1.57 -11.82 -4.28
CA GLY A 12 2.42 -11.42 -5.41
C GLY A 12 1.80 -11.60 -6.80
N GLY A 13 0.50 -11.93 -6.91
CA GLY A 13 -0.17 -12.08 -8.20
C GLY A 13 -1.61 -11.57 -8.22
N PHE A 14 -2.11 -11.29 -9.42
CA PHE A 14 -3.52 -10.97 -9.64
C PHE A 14 -4.39 -12.22 -9.55
N VAL A 15 -5.47 -12.16 -8.78
CA VAL A 15 -6.42 -13.25 -8.57
C VAL A 15 -7.85 -12.74 -8.73
N ASN A 16 -8.71 -13.58 -9.31
CA ASN A 16 -10.14 -13.29 -9.39
C ASN A 16 -10.77 -13.40 -8.00
N ALA A 17 -11.67 -12.47 -7.67
CA ALA A 17 -12.52 -12.63 -6.50
C ALA A 17 -13.47 -13.82 -6.69
N SER A 18 -13.84 -14.48 -5.59
CA SER A 18 -14.84 -15.55 -5.59
C SER A 18 -16.27 -15.06 -5.86
N SER A 19 -16.50 -13.76 -5.79
CA SER A 19 -17.80 -13.12 -6.05
C SER A 19 -18.08 -12.90 -7.53
N GLU A 20 -19.31 -13.16 -7.95
CA GLU A 20 -19.82 -12.71 -9.25
C GLU A 20 -20.26 -11.24 -9.23
N ARG A 21 -20.49 -10.65 -8.04
CA ARG A 21 -20.91 -9.25 -7.91
C ARG A 21 -19.76 -8.32 -8.24
N LYS A 22 -20.00 -7.40 -9.17
CA LYS A 22 -19.06 -6.36 -9.58
C LYS A 22 -19.75 -5.00 -9.56
N LEU A 23 -18.98 -3.94 -9.33
CA LEU A 23 -19.43 -2.56 -9.54
C LEU A 23 -18.78 -2.02 -10.81
N HIS A 24 -19.48 -1.13 -11.50
CA HIS A 24 -18.93 -0.40 -12.62
C HIS A 24 -18.10 0.78 -12.11
N VAL A 25 -16.92 0.95 -12.69
CA VAL A 25 -16.10 2.15 -12.53
C VAL A 25 -16.45 3.07 -13.70
N ILE A 26 -17.08 4.20 -13.37
CA ILE A 26 -17.58 5.18 -14.34
C ILE A 26 -16.79 6.46 -14.12
N SER A 27 -16.24 7.01 -15.19
CA SER A 27 -15.56 8.32 -15.17
C SER A 27 -16.57 9.40 -14.74
N PRO A 28 -16.29 10.16 -13.66
CA PRO A 28 -17.14 11.28 -13.27
C PRO A 28 -16.99 12.49 -14.23
N ILE A 29 -15.99 12.49 -15.12
CA ILE A 29 -15.71 13.58 -16.06
C ILE A 29 -16.73 13.60 -17.20
N ASP A 30 -17.03 12.42 -17.75
CA ASP A 30 -17.79 12.28 -19.00
C ASP A 30 -18.78 11.11 -19.00
N GLY A 31 -18.87 10.35 -17.90
CA GLY A 31 -19.74 9.19 -17.78
C GLY A 31 -19.24 7.94 -18.50
N ASN A 32 -18.01 7.92 -19.01
CA ASN A 32 -17.47 6.76 -19.72
C ASN A 32 -17.31 5.54 -18.81
N PHE A 33 -17.60 4.37 -19.36
CA PHE A 33 -17.42 3.10 -18.68
C PHE A 33 -15.95 2.65 -18.72
N LEU A 34 -15.24 2.85 -17.61
CA LEU A 34 -13.81 2.60 -17.49
C LEU A 34 -13.49 1.12 -17.28
N SER A 35 -13.99 0.53 -16.19
CA SER A 35 -13.68 -0.85 -15.77
C SER A 35 -14.78 -1.42 -14.87
N THR A 36 -14.59 -2.63 -14.35
CA THR A 36 -15.38 -3.20 -13.25
C THR A 36 -14.49 -3.58 -12.09
N VAL A 37 -14.95 -3.30 -10.86
CA VAL A 37 -14.30 -3.72 -9.61
C VAL A 37 -15.08 -4.86 -8.95
N PRO A 38 -14.43 -5.99 -8.58
CA PRO A 38 -15.11 -7.11 -7.93
C PRO A 38 -15.44 -6.80 -6.47
N MET A 39 -16.62 -7.22 -6.02
CA MET A 39 -17.01 -7.14 -4.62
C MET A 39 -16.54 -8.39 -3.88
N SER A 40 -15.30 -8.37 -3.43
CA SER A 40 -14.64 -9.45 -2.70
C SER A 40 -15.46 -9.93 -1.50
N THR A 41 -15.49 -11.25 -1.30
CA THR A 41 -16.20 -11.91 -0.20
C THR A 41 -15.29 -12.06 1.03
N THR A 42 -15.87 -12.51 2.14
CA THR A 42 -15.11 -12.91 3.33
C THR A 42 -14.08 -14.01 3.01
N ARG A 43 -14.38 -14.90 2.07
CA ARG A 43 -13.42 -15.94 1.63
C ARG A 43 -12.19 -15.33 0.98
N ASP A 44 -12.36 -14.34 0.12
CA ASP A 44 -11.24 -13.66 -0.54
C ASP A 44 -10.37 -12.93 0.50
N LEU A 45 -10.98 -12.31 1.51
CA LEU A 45 -10.28 -11.71 2.63
C LEU A 45 -9.50 -12.75 3.45
N ASP A 46 -10.11 -13.89 3.78
CA ASP A 46 -9.45 -14.97 4.52
C ASP A 46 -8.24 -15.52 3.78
N GLU A 47 -8.33 -15.65 2.45
CA GLU A 47 -7.22 -16.06 1.59
C GLU A 47 -6.08 -15.02 1.62
N ALA A 48 -6.40 -13.73 1.52
CA ALA A 48 -5.42 -12.64 1.62
C ALA A 48 -4.73 -12.60 3.00
N VAL A 49 -5.51 -12.72 4.08
CA VAL A 49 -4.98 -12.75 5.46
C VAL A 49 -4.09 -13.99 5.68
N ARG A 50 -4.48 -15.16 5.14
CA ARG A 50 -3.67 -16.38 5.24
C ARG A 50 -2.34 -16.23 4.52
N ALA A 51 -2.34 -15.64 3.32
CA ALA A 51 -1.11 -15.35 2.59
C ALA A 51 -0.20 -14.39 3.36
N ALA A 52 -0.75 -13.29 3.90
CA ALA A 52 0.00 -12.34 4.71
C ALA A 52 0.59 -12.98 5.98
N LYS A 53 -0.18 -13.83 6.68
CA LYS A 53 0.30 -14.60 7.85
C LYS A 53 1.42 -15.57 7.50
N ALA A 54 1.37 -16.20 6.32
CA ALA A 54 2.42 -17.10 5.85
C ALA A 54 3.72 -16.35 5.48
N ALA A 55 3.61 -15.13 4.94
CA ALA A 55 4.76 -14.30 4.58
C ALA A 55 5.45 -13.66 5.81
N PHE A 56 4.68 -13.30 6.84
CA PHE A 56 5.16 -12.53 8.00
C PHE A 56 6.40 -13.11 8.71
N PRO A 57 6.48 -14.42 9.03
CA PRO A 57 7.64 -14.99 9.75
C PRO A 57 8.98 -14.83 9.02
N ILE A 58 8.94 -14.75 7.69
CA ILE A 58 10.13 -14.53 6.86
C ILE A 58 10.35 -13.03 6.69
N TRP A 59 9.32 -12.28 6.29
CA TRP A 59 9.41 -10.85 6.01
C TRP A 59 9.88 -10.02 7.22
N SER A 60 9.34 -10.29 8.40
CA SER A 60 9.68 -9.58 9.64
C SER A 60 11.15 -9.72 10.05
N LYS A 61 11.83 -10.79 9.61
CA LYS A 61 13.24 -11.08 9.95
C LYS A 61 14.23 -10.38 9.04
N PHE A 62 13.82 -9.89 7.87
CA PHE A 62 14.69 -9.10 7.01
C PHE A 62 15.11 -7.83 7.74
N PRO A 63 16.39 -7.43 7.75
CA PRO A 63 16.82 -6.15 8.32
C PRO A 63 16.06 -4.97 7.69
N ILE A 64 15.76 -3.93 8.47
CA ILE A 64 15.02 -2.76 7.97
C ILE A 64 15.70 -2.13 6.75
N LYS A 65 17.04 -2.14 6.70
CA LYS A 65 17.83 -1.66 5.56
C LYS A 65 17.55 -2.41 4.25
N GLU A 66 17.27 -3.71 4.34
CA GLU A 66 16.90 -4.53 3.17
C GLU A 66 15.45 -4.28 2.77
N ARG A 67 14.53 -4.17 3.75
CA ARG A 67 13.11 -3.89 3.48
C ARG A 67 12.91 -2.55 2.76
N VAL A 68 13.66 -1.51 3.10
CA VAL A 68 13.57 -0.21 2.42
C VAL A 68 14.09 -0.22 0.98
N GLN A 69 14.90 -1.21 0.55
CA GLN A 69 15.33 -1.31 -0.85
C GLN A 69 14.14 -1.51 -1.81
N VAL A 70 13.08 -2.18 -1.34
CA VAL A 70 11.82 -2.30 -2.08
C VAL A 70 11.23 -0.91 -2.33
N PHE A 71 11.30 -0.01 -1.36
CA PHE A 71 10.74 1.33 -1.46
C PHE A 71 11.58 2.30 -2.28
N PHE A 72 12.91 2.13 -2.32
CA PHE A 72 13.73 2.83 -3.32
C PHE A 72 13.31 2.45 -4.75
N ARG A 73 13.05 1.16 -5.02
CA ARG A 73 12.54 0.73 -6.32
C ARG A 73 11.12 1.22 -6.59
N TYR A 74 10.25 1.17 -5.58
CA TYR A 74 8.88 1.66 -5.69
C TYR A 74 8.84 3.16 -6.00
N LYS A 75 9.63 3.98 -5.29
CA LYS A 75 9.80 5.41 -5.56
C LYS A 75 10.18 5.66 -7.02
N TYR A 76 11.21 4.98 -7.51
CA TYR A 76 11.63 5.10 -8.90
C TYR A 76 10.50 4.76 -9.88
N LEU A 77 9.68 3.76 -9.58
CA LEU A 77 8.53 3.39 -10.41
C LEU A 77 7.40 4.43 -10.35
N LEU A 78 7.16 5.05 -9.20
CA LEU A 78 6.21 6.16 -9.08
C LEU A 78 6.67 7.36 -9.93
N GLU A 79 7.93 7.77 -9.82
CA GLU A 79 8.50 8.87 -10.61
C GLU A 79 8.45 8.57 -12.11
N LYS A 80 8.87 7.35 -12.50
CA LYS A 80 8.90 6.93 -13.90
C LYS A 80 7.51 6.94 -14.55
N ASN A 81 6.48 6.54 -13.81
CA ASN A 81 5.11 6.41 -14.33
C ASN A 81 4.18 7.54 -13.86
N LEU A 82 4.73 8.64 -13.35
CA LEU A 82 3.97 9.74 -12.75
C LEU A 82 2.84 10.24 -13.65
N LYS A 83 3.15 10.45 -14.94
CA LYS A 83 2.17 10.93 -15.92
C LYS A 83 0.98 9.96 -16.06
N GLU A 84 1.27 8.68 -16.30
CA GLU A 84 0.23 7.66 -16.49
C GLU A 84 -0.63 7.47 -15.23
N LEU A 85 0.00 7.48 -14.05
CA LEU A 85 -0.70 7.41 -12.78
C LEU A 85 -1.61 8.62 -12.55
N ALA A 86 -1.14 9.83 -12.88
CA ALA A 86 -1.94 11.05 -12.75
C ALA A 86 -3.13 11.06 -13.73
N GLU A 87 -2.94 10.58 -14.97
CA GLU A 87 -4.03 10.43 -15.94
C GLU A 87 -5.09 9.44 -15.45
N LEU A 88 -4.68 8.32 -14.84
CA LEU A 88 -5.61 7.35 -14.24
C LEU A 88 -6.38 7.96 -13.06
N VAL A 89 -5.71 8.65 -12.14
CA VAL A 89 -6.37 9.33 -11.01
C VAL A 89 -7.36 10.37 -11.51
N GLN A 90 -6.98 11.18 -12.50
CA GLN A 90 -7.89 12.15 -13.10
C GLN A 90 -9.12 11.46 -13.68
N GLU A 91 -8.95 10.43 -14.50
CA GLU A 91 -10.05 9.77 -15.19
C GLU A 91 -10.98 9.03 -14.24
N GLU A 92 -10.43 8.36 -13.23
CA GLU A 92 -11.19 7.56 -12.28
C GLU A 92 -11.86 8.40 -11.18
N ASN A 93 -11.16 9.43 -10.65
CA ASN A 93 -11.63 10.22 -9.51
C ASN A 93 -12.17 11.62 -9.89
N GLY A 94 -11.90 12.09 -11.10
CA GLY A 94 -12.43 13.36 -11.62
C GLY A 94 -11.68 14.62 -11.19
N LYS A 95 -10.55 14.49 -10.50
CA LYS A 95 -9.69 15.62 -10.13
C LYS A 95 -9.09 16.29 -11.36
N THR A 96 -8.70 17.56 -11.21
CA THR A 96 -7.88 18.18 -12.25
C THR A 96 -6.55 17.45 -12.39
N TYR A 97 -5.97 17.45 -13.60
CA TYR A 97 -4.68 16.80 -13.84
C TYR A 97 -3.59 17.27 -12.86
N ASN A 98 -3.55 18.56 -12.53
CA ASN A 98 -2.56 19.11 -11.61
C ASN A 98 -2.77 18.60 -10.16
N GLU A 99 -4.01 18.44 -9.71
CA GLU A 99 -4.30 17.83 -8.41
C GLU A 99 -3.94 16.34 -8.39
N ALA A 100 -4.17 15.63 -9.49
CA ALA A 100 -3.77 14.23 -9.64
C ALA A 100 -2.24 14.07 -9.62
N VAL A 101 -1.50 14.94 -10.31
CA VAL A 101 -0.03 14.98 -10.26
C VAL A 101 0.46 15.22 -8.83
N ALA A 102 -0.08 16.24 -8.15
CA ALA A 102 0.29 16.55 -6.77
C ALA A 102 0.02 15.38 -5.81
N GLU A 103 -1.01 14.58 -6.09
CA GLU A 103 -1.32 13.38 -5.31
C GLU A 103 -0.27 12.26 -5.49
N ILE A 104 0.21 12.04 -6.72
CA ILE A 104 1.29 11.07 -6.98
C ILE A 104 2.61 11.56 -6.38
N GLU A 105 2.90 12.86 -6.47
CA GLU A 105 4.07 13.47 -5.82
C GLU A 105 4.02 13.29 -4.29
N LYS A 106 2.84 13.44 -3.68
CA LYS A 106 2.68 13.12 -2.25
C LYS A 106 2.93 11.65 -1.94
N SER A 107 2.52 10.74 -2.83
CA SER A 107 2.80 9.31 -2.68
C SER A 107 4.32 9.02 -2.73
N ILE A 108 5.06 9.76 -3.57
CA ILE A 108 6.53 9.71 -3.64
C ILE A 108 7.17 10.22 -2.35
N GLU A 109 6.74 11.39 -1.84
CA GLU A 109 7.25 11.97 -0.58
C GLU A 109 7.07 11.01 0.62
N LEU A 110 5.91 10.35 0.72
CA LEU A 110 5.65 9.38 1.78
C LEU A 110 6.52 8.13 1.66
N THR A 111 6.83 7.73 0.42
CA THR A 111 7.76 6.63 0.14
C THR A 111 9.19 7.02 0.52
N GLU A 112 9.61 8.26 0.27
CA GLU A 112 10.90 8.78 0.72
C GLU A 112 11.04 8.79 2.24
N PHE A 113 9.98 9.21 2.95
CA PHE A 113 9.96 9.14 4.41
C PHE A 113 10.16 7.70 4.89
N ALA A 114 9.49 6.72 4.30
CA ALA A 114 9.69 5.32 4.66
C ALA A 114 11.13 4.83 4.42
N CYS A 115 11.79 5.30 3.35
CA CYS A 115 13.21 5.01 3.09
C CYS A 115 14.15 5.57 4.17
N SER A 116 13.74 6.62 4.91
CA SER A 116 14.50 7.21 6.01
C SER A 116 14.37 6.47 7.34
N LEU A 117 13.36 5.60 7.49
CA LEU A 117 13.05 4.89 8.74
C LEU A 117 14.22 4.13 9.39
N PRO A 118 15.19 3.54 8.66
CA PRO A 118 16.35 2.92 9.29
C PRO A 118 17.15 3.85 10.21
N GLN A 119 17.09 5.16 9.99
CA GLN A 119 17.77 6.18 10.82
C GLN A 119 16.88 6.68 11.96
N LEU A 120 15.56 6.49 11.87
CA LEU A 120 14.58 7.02 12.83
C LEU A 120 14.13 5.97 13.85
N VAL A 121 14.15 4.68 13.49
CA VAL A 121 13.61 3.59 14.30
C VAL A 121 14.76 2.81 14.94
N THR A 122 15.52 3.52 15.77
CA THR A 122 16.60 2.92 16.56
C THR A 122 16.05 2.37 17.87
N GLY A 123 16.70 1.32 18.38
CA GLY A 123 16.52 0.90 19.77
C GLY A 123 17.41 1.72 20.71
N GLU A 124 17.20 1.55 22.00
CA GLU A 124 18.04 2.14 23.06
C GLU A 124 18.60 1.02 23.93
N ILE A 125 19.84 1.19 24.40
CA ILE A 125 20.49 0.28 25.36
C ILE A 125 21.08 1.12 26.48
N LEU A 126 20.76 0.77 27.72
CA LEU A 126 21.29 1.42 28.91
C LEU A 126 21.77 0.37 29.92
N GLU A 127 23.03 0.44 30.34
CA GLU A 127 23.52 -0.33 31.48
C GLU A 127 23.02 0.33 32.78
N VAL A 128 22.08 -0.33 33.47
CA VAL A 128 21.42 0.19 34.69
C VAL A 128 22.12 -0.28 35.97
N SER A 129 22.95 -1.32 35.87
CA SER A 129 23.83 -1.82 36.93
C SER A 129 24.94 -2.65 36.30
N LYS A 130 26.01 -2.94 37.04
CA LYS A 130 27.17 -3.69 36.53
C LYS A 130 26.73 -5.04 35.94
N GLY A 131 26.83 -5.18 34.61
CA GLY A 131 26.42 -6.39 33.89
C GLY A 131 24.90 -6.54 33.69
N VAL A 132 24.11 -5.49 33.92
CA VAL A 132 22.66 -5.47 33.71
C VAL A 132 22.29 -4.35 32.74
N GLU A 133 21.77 -4.73 31.58
CA GLU A 133 21.30 -3.82 30.55
C GLU A 133 19.76 -3.82 30.46
N CYS A 134 19.18 -2.64 30.26
CA CYS A 134 17.81 -2.46 29.78
C CYS A 134 17.85 -2.08 28.30
N ARG A 135 16.93 -2.64 27.51
CA ARG A 135 16.82 -2.38 26.08
C ARG A 135 15.39 -2.03 25.69
N THR A 136 15.27 -1.07 24.78
CA THR A 136 14.01 -0.75 24.08
C THR A 136 14.17 -1.13 22.62
N GLU A 137 13.27 -1.97 22.12
CA GLU A 137 13.27 -2.44 20.73
C GLU A 137 11.90 -2.21 20.10
N HIS A 138 11.90 -1.93 18.80
CA HIS A 138 10.70 -1.79 18.00
C HIS A 138 10.53 -3.01 17.11
N VAL A 139 9.47 -3.77 17.30
CA VAL A 139 9.18 -4.99 16.54
C VAL A 139 7.93 -4.83 15.68
N PRO A 140 7.86 -5.52 14.52
CA PRO A 140 6.66 -5.52 13.70
C PRO A 140 5.46 -6.09 14.47
N LEU A 141 4.26 -5.55 14.22
CA LEU A 141 3.02 -5.99 14.87
C LEU A 141 2.48 -7.30 14.29
N GLY A 142 2.67 -7.53 12.99
CA GLY A 142 2.08 -8.69 12.32
C GLY A 142 1.47 -8.36 10.96
N VAL A 143 0.25 -8.87 10.76
CA VAL A 143 -0.60 -8.50 9.63
C VAL A 143 -1.49 -7.33 10.05
N VAL A 144 -1.35 -6.20 9.37
CA VAL A 144 -2.14 -4.99 9.60
C VAL A 144 -3.10 -4.74 8.44
N ALA A 145 -4.19 -4.04 8.69
CA ALA A 145 -5.16 -3.65 7.67
C ALA A 145 -5.23 -2.13 7.53
N SER A 146 -5.38 -1.64 6.31
CA SER A 146 -5.64 -0.23 6.01
C SER A 146 -6.86 -0.13 5.10
N ILE A 147 -7.88 0.59 5.57
CA ILE A 147 -9.14 0.81 4.88
C ILE A 147 -9.16 2.28 4.53
N VAL A 148 -9.15 2.60 3.23
CA VAL A 148 -8.88 3.97 2.76
C VAL A 148 -10.06 4.53 1.95
N PRO A 149 -10.35 5.84 2.10
CA PRO A 149 -11.43 6.52 1.39
C PRO A 149 -11.09 6.77 -0.08
N PHE A 150 -12.07 7.24 -0.83
CA PHE A 150 -11.98 7.48 -2.27
C PHE A 150 -11.31 8.78 -2.68
N ASN A 151 -11.32 9.79 -1.80
CA ASN A 151 -11.01 11.17 -2.17
C ASN A 151 -9.55 11.41 -2.52
N PHE A 152 -8.64 10.48 -2.21
CA PHE A 152 -7.23 10.50 -2.61
C PHE A 152 -6.77 9.04 -2.81
N PRO A 153 -7.12 8.44 -3.96
CA PRO A 153 -6.98 6.99 -4.19
C PRO A 153 -5.52 6.51 -4.29
N SER A 154 -4.54 7.40 -4.46
CA SER A 154 -3.10 7.10 -4.43
C SER A 154 -2.44 7.57 -3.12
N MET A 155 -2.68 8.82 -2.70
CA MET A 155 -1.95 9.41 -1.57
C MET A 155 -2.30 8.75 -0.24
N VAL A 156 -3.59 8.53 0.06
CA VAL A 156 -4.01 7.99 1.36
C VAL A 156 -3.57 6.54 1.57
N PRO A 157 -3.64 5.62 0.58
CA PRO A 157 -2.97 4.33 0.72
C PRO A 157 -1.49 4.48 1.08
N ASN A 158 -0.78 5.39 0.41
CA ASN A 158 0.65 5.64 0.64
C ASN A 158 0.98 6.30 1.98
N TRP A 159 0.02 6.79 2.76
CA TRP A 159 0.27 7.14 4.16
C TRP A 159 0.67 5.94 5.00
N THR A 160 0.21 4.74 4.62
CA THR A 160 0.36 3.52 5.41
C THR A 160 1.19 2.44 4.73
N ILE A 161 1.07 2.25 3.40
CA ILE A 161 1.77 1.20 2.65
C ILE A 161 3.29 1.18 2.91
N PRO A 162 4.04 2.25 2.59
CA PRO A 162 5.49 2.19 2.64
C PRO A 162 5.98 2.09 4.08
N ASN A 163 5.34 2.78 5.03
CA ASN A 163 5.70 2.76 6.44
C ASN A 163 5.45 1.39 7.09
N ALA A 164 4.25 0.83 6.94
CA ALA A 164 3.88 -0.43 7.58
C ALA A 164 4.79 -1.58 7.10
N ILE A 165 5.04 -1.64 5.79
CA ILE A 165 5.84 -2.71 5.19
C ILE A 165 7.33 -2.52 5.49
N ALA A 166 7.87 -1.29 5.45
CA ALA A 166 9.26 -1.00 5.83
C ALA A 166 9.54 -1.36 7.30
N LEU A 167 8.55 -1.14 8.18
CA LEU A 167 8.60 -1.56 9.59
C LEU A 167 8.42 -3.07 9.79
N GLY A 168 8.34 -3.87 8.72
CA GLY A 168 8.34 -5.33 8.78
C GLY A 168 6.96 -5.98 8.93
N ASN A 169 5.87 -5.21 8.81
CA ASN A 169 4.52 -5.75 8.80
C ASN A 169 4.16 -6.32 7.42
N CYS A 170 3.22 -7.25 7.39
CA CYS A 170 2.45 -7.55 6.18
C CYS A 170 1.15 -6.74 6.20
N MET A 171 0.63 -6.38 5.04
CA MET A 171 -0.50 -5.45 4.95
C MET A 171 -1.61 -5.96 4.06
N ILE A 172 -2.84 -5.77 4.51
CA ILE A 172 -4.06 -5.88 3.71
C ILE A 172 -4.59 -4.48 3.46
N LEU A 173 -4.68 -4.08 2.19
CA LEU A 173 -5.25 -2.80 1.79
C LEU A 173 -6.66 -3.01 1.23
N LYS A 174 -7.66 -2.30 1.77
CA LYS A 174 -9.00 -2.21 1.19
C LYS A 174 -9.24 -0.78 0.71
N PRO A 175 -9.01 -0.48 -0.58
CA PRO A 175 -9.37 0.81 -1.15
C PRO A 175 -10.89 0.95 -1.26
N SER A 176 -11.36 2.18 -1.35
CA SER A 176 -12.77 2.46 -1.61
C SER A 176 -13.20 1.85 -2.95
N GLU A 177 -14.38 1.25 -2.99
CA GLU A 177 -15.02 0.79 -4.22
C GLU A 177 -15.65 1.92 -5.06
N LYS A 178 -15.71 3.12 -4.47
CA LYS A 178 -16.09 4.38 -5.12
C LYS A 178 -14.85 5.22 -5.35
N VAL A 179 -14.92 6.09 -6.35
CA VAL A 179 -13.91 7.03 -6.81
C VAL A 179 -14.61 8.22 -7.44
#